data_AF-A0A397SI50-F1
#
_entry.id   AF-A0A397SI50-F1
#
_cell.length_a   1.000
_cell.length_b   1.000
_cell.length_c   1.000
_cell.angle_alpha   90.00
_cell.angle_beta   90.00
_cell.angle_gamma   90.00
#
_symmetry.space_group_name_H-M   'P 1'
#
loop_
_entity.id
_entity.type
_entity.pdbx_description
1 polymer ?
#
loop_
_entity_poly.entity_id
_entity_poly.type
_entity_poly.pdbx_seq_one_letter_code
_entity_poly.pdbx_strand_id
1 'polypeptide(L)'
;MSFASQPSIFTKSNLVYIPLSITITHILNFIVNSPLSIWQEFPPKLPSTVYSSIFFTPILLFILLTFKPIQTRKHFNTLLSLAFIFISIPISFRGRYSLSLQKTFVFIIVFFGSKMLLFLKFNNPILN
;
A
#
# COMPACT_ATOMS: atom_id res chain seq x y z
N MET A 1 -12.85 13.22 -34.94
CA MET A 1 -12.59 12.92 -33.51
C MET A 1 -11.50 11.87 -33.45
N SER A 2 -10.32 12.20 -32.95
CA SER A 2 -9.24 11.21 -32.81
C SER A 2 -9.62 10.21 -31.72
N PHE A 3 -9.65 8.93 -32.05
CA PHE A 3 -9.62 7.87 -31.05
C PHE A 3 -8.29 8.00 -30.29
N ALA A 4 -8.32 8.71 -29.15
CA ALA A 4 -7.22 8.65 -28.20
C ALA A 4 -7.10 7.17 -27.79
N SER A 5 -6.03 6.52 -28.22
CA SER A 5 -5.72 5.14 -27.90
C SER A 5 -5.79 4.99 -26.38
N GLN A 6 -6.81 4.29 -25.88
CA GLN A 6 -6.88 3.92 -24.48
C GLN A 6 -5.55 3.24 -24.14
N PRO A 7 -4.77 3.74 -23.16
CA PRO A 7 -3.58 3.05 -22.72
C PRO A 7 -4.02 1.64 -22.36
N SER A 8 -3.41 0.63 -22.98
CA SER A 8 -3.79 -0.76 -22.74
C SER A 8 -3.71 -1.00 -21.22
N ILE A 9 -4.73 -1.65 -20.66
CA ILE A 9 -4.78 -2.02 -19.23
C ILE A 9 -3.45 -2.68 -18.79
N PHE A 10 -2.79 -3.36 -19.73
CA PHE A 10 -1.44 -3.92 -19.62
C PHE A 10 -0.34 -2.92 -19.25
N THR A 11 -0.25 -1.75 -19.90
CA THR A 11 0.81 -0.76 -19.59
C THR A 11 0.61 -0.14 -18.21
N LYS A 12 -0.65 0.13 -17.81
CA LYS A 12 -0.98 0.59 -16.45
C LYS A 12 -0.69 -0.46 -15.39
N SER A 13 -0.94 -1.73 -15.70
CA SER A 13 -0.65 -2.85 -14.80
C SER A 13 0.84 -3.01 -14.53
N ASN A 14 1.69 -2.93 -15.57
CA ASN A 14 3.15 -3.09 -15.41
C ASN A 14 3.76 -2.01 -14.51
N LEU A 15 3.27 -0.77 -14.58
CA LEU A 15 3.74 0.34 -13.74
C LEU A 15 3.50 0.12 -12.25
N VAL A 16 2.51 -0.70 -11.87
CA VAL A 16 2.20 -1.01 -10.47
C VAL A 16 2.76 -2.37 -10.07
N TYR A 17 2.73 -3.33 -11.00
CA TYR A 17 3.18 -4.70 -10.78
C TYR A 17 4.68 -4.78 -10.53
N ILE A 18 5.49 -4.05 -11.29
CA ILE A 18 6.95 -4.01 -11.12
C ILE A 18 7.33 -3.49 -9.73
N PRO A 19 6.93 -2.28 -9.30
CA PRO A 19 7.28 -1.78 -7.97
C PRO A 19 6.70 -2.65 -6.86
N LEU A 20 5.50 -3.22 -7.02
CA LEU A 20 4.92 -4.14 -6.04
C LEU A 20 5.77 -5.41 -5.89
N SER A 21 6.21 -6.00 -6.99
CA SER A 21 7.06 -7.20 -6.98
C SER A 21 8.41 -6.90 -6.31
N ILE A 22 8.96 -5.72 -6.55
CA ILE A 22 10.20 -5.25 -5.90
C ILE A 22 9.97 -5.11 -4.39
N THR A 23 8.90 -4.45 -3.94
CA THR A 23 8.66 -4.26 -2.50
C THR A 23 8.43 -5.59 -1.79
N ILE A 24 7.66 -6.50 -2.38
CA ILE A 24 7.43 -7.85 -1.83
C ILE A 24 8.75 -8.63 -1.74
N THR A 25 9.53 -8.67 -2.82
CA THR A 25 10.82 -9.38 -2.84
C THR A 25 11.77 -8.84 -1.79
N HIS A 26 11.84 -7.51 -1.65
CA HIS A 26 12.69 -6.87 -0.67
C HIS A 26 12.27 -7.19 0.78
N ILE A 27 10.96 -7.20 1.06
CA ILE A 27 10.42 -7.60 2.38
C ILE A 27 10.73 -9.07 2.66
N LEU A 28 10.46 -9.98 1.71
CA LEU A 28 10.71 -11.41 1.89
C LEU A 28 12.19 -11.71 2.10
N ASN A 29 13.06 -11.09 1.28
CA ASN A 29 14.50 -11.23 1.43
C ASN A 29 14.98 -10.77 2.82
N PHE A 30 14.40 -9.67 3.34
CA PHE A 30 14.69 -9.25 4.70
C PHE A 30 14.19 -10.28 5.73
N ILE A 31 12.96 -10.77 5.63
CA ILE A 31 12.40 -11.73 6.58
C ILE A 31 13.25 -13.00 6.65
N VAL A 32 13.66 -13.55 5.51
CA VAL A 32 14.43 -14.81 5.42
C VAL A 32 15.84 -14.65 6.00
N ASN A 33 16.49 -13.51 5.77
CA ASN A 33 17.88 -13.30 6.17
C ASN A 33 18.03 -12.59 7.52
N SER A 34 16.93 -12.20 8.17
CA SER A 34 16.98 -11.47 9.44
C SER A 34 17.21 -12.40 10.62
N PRO A 35 18.15 -12.08 11.54
CA PRO A 35 18.31 -12.83 12.77
C PRO A 35 17.06 -12.70 13.66
N LEU A 36 16.82 -13.74 14.47
CA LEU A 36 15.65 -13.80 15.36
C LEU A 36 15.58 -12.62 16.36
N SER A 37 16.73 -12.05 16.72
CA SER A 37 16.85 -10.94 17.66
C SER A 37 16.10 -9.68 17.22
N ILE A 38 15.97 -9.43 15.91
CA ILE A 38 15.23 -8.27 15.38
C ILE A 38 13.75 -8.34 15.78
N TRP A 39 13.20 -9.54 15.92
CA TRP A 39 11.78 -9.78 16.18
C TRP A 39 11.43 -9.77 17.68
N GLN A 40 12.41 -9.54 18.57
CA GLN A 40 12.20 -9.50 20.02
C GLN A 40 11.54 -8.20 20.50
N GLU A 41 11.62 -7.13 19.71
CA GLU A 41 10.94 -5.87 19.99
C GLU A 41 9.72 -5.68 19.08
N PHE A 42 8.65 -5.07 19.61
CA PHE A 42 7.48 -4.69 18.83
C PHE A 42 7.21 -3.17 18.87
N PRO A 43 7.03 -2.50 17.72
CA PRO A 43 7.40 -3.00 16.39
C PRO A 43 8.93 -3.14 16.27
N PRO A 44 9.43 -4.07 15.43
CA PRO A 44 10.86 -4.28 15.25
C PRO A 44 11.52 -3.05 14.62
N LYS A 45 12.77 -2.76 14.98
CA LYS A 45 13.53 -1.68 14.34
C LYS A 45 14.08 -2.15 13.00
N LEU A 46 13.33 -1.88 11.92
CA LEU A 46 13.68 -2.31 10.57
C LEU A 46 14.64 -1.31 9.90
N PRO A 47 15.42 -1.74 8.89
CA PRO A 47 16.07 -0.82 7.97
C PRO A 47 15.04 0.11 7.31
N SER A 48 15.40 1.37 7.10
CA SER A 48 14.48 2.39 6.55
C SER A 48 13.92 2.02 5.18
N THR A 49 14.71 1.32 4.36
CA THR A 49 14.31 0.82 3.03
C THR A 49 13.25 -0.29 3.13
N VAL A 50 13.41 -1.20 4.09
CA VAL A 50 12.44 -2.28 4.37
C VAL A 50 11.15 -1.68 4.91
N TYR A 51 11.27 -0.74 5.86
CA TYR A 51 10.12 0.00 6.38
C TYR A 51 9.36 0.73 5.27
N SER A 52 10.07 1.41 4.36
CA SER A 52 9.48 2.05 3.19
C SER A 52 8.78 1.05 2.28
N SER A 53 9.36 -0.12 2.08
CA SER A 53 8.75 -1.19 1.26
C SER A 53 7.45 -1.70 1.90
N ILE A 54 7.44 -1.89 3.22
CA ILE A 54 6.24 -2.28 3.97
C ILE A 54 5.17 -1.20 3.85
N PHE A 55 5.55 0.08 3.96
CA PHE A 55 4.64 1.21 3.82
C PHE A 55 4.01 1.31 2.41
N PHE A 56 4.79 1.12 1.35
CA PHE A 56 4.29 1.23 -0.03
C PHE A 56 3.53 -0.01 -0.53
N THR A 57 3.72 -1.18 0.09
CA THR A 57 3.08 -2.42 -0.40
C THR A 57 1.54 -2.36 -0.35
N PRO A 58 0.88 -1.94 0.75
CA PRO A 58 -0.58 -1.87 0.81
C PRO A 58 -1.20 -0.91 -0.22
N ILE A 59 -0.58 0.24 -0.49
CA ILE A 59 -1.08 1.19 -1.48
C ILE A 59 -0.91 0.63 -2.90
N LEU A 60 0.20 -0.03 -3.22
CA LEU A 60 0.41 -0.68 -4.51
C LEU A 60 -0.58 -1.83 -4.73
N LEU A 61 -0.83 -2.65 -3.71
CA LEU A 61 -1.86 -3.69 -3.75
C LEU A 61 -3.26 -3.12 -3.95
N PHE A 62 -3.58 -2.03 -3.25
CA PHE A 62 -4.87 -1.36 -3.41
C PHE A 62 -5.05 -0.92 -4.86
N ILE A 63 -4.08 -0.20 -5.44
CA ILE A 63 -4.14 0.26 -6.83
C ILE A 63 -4.33 -0.93 -7.79
N LEU A 64 -3.54 -2.00 -7.61
CA LEU A 64 -3.63 -3.20 -8.44
C LEU A 64 -5.04 -3.82 -8.41
N LEU A 65 -5.65 -3.91 -7.22
CA LEU A 65 -6.99 -4.48 -7.06
C LEU A 65 -8.09 -3.57 -7.62
N THR A 66 -7.88 -2.25 -7.64
CA THR A 66 -8.83 -1.30 -8.26
C THR A 66 -8.86 -1.31 -9.78
N PHE A 67 -7.95 -2.02 -10.47
CA PHE A 67 -8.06 -2.20 -11.93
C PHE A 67 -9.28 -3.01 -12.33
N LYS A 68 -9.85 -3.81 -11.42
CA LYS A 68 -11.14 -4.45 -11.60
C LYS A 68 -12.19 -3.69 -10.78
N PRO A 69 -13.42 -3.50 -11.32
CA PRO A 69 -14.48 -2.87 -10.57
C PRO A 69 -14.85 -3.66 -9.30
N ILE A 70 -15.34 -2.97 -8.28
CA ILE A 70 -15.79 -3.61 -7.04
C ILE A 70 -17.13 -4.31 -7.31
N GLN A 71 -17.09 -5.64 -7.41
CA GLN A 71 -18.29 -6.45 -7.68
C GLN A 71 -18.82 -7.16 -6.43
N THR A 72 -17.99 -7.37 -5.40
CA THR A 72 -18.36 -8.18 -4.24
C THR A 72 -18.05 -7.48 -2.92
N ARG A 73 -18.82 -7.81 -1.88
CA ARG A 73 -18.53 -7.36 -0.50
C ARG A 73 -17.15 -7.82 -0.03
N LYS A 74 -16.70 -9.01 -0.44
CA LYS A 74 -15.36 -9.50 -0.14
C LYS A 74 -14.29 -8.59 -0.73
N HIS A 75 -14.40 -8.25 -2.02
CA HIS A 75 -13.46 -7.35 -2.69
C HIS A 75 -13.43 -5.97 -2.01
N PHE A 76 -14.60 -5.42 -1.69
CA PHE A 76 -14.71 -4.15 -0.96
C PHE A 76 -13.99 -4.22 0.41
N ASN A 77 -14.25 -5.26 1.20
CA ASN A 77 -13.65 -5.43 2.52
C ASN A 77 -12.13 -5.61 2.44
N THR A 78 -11.62 -6.30 1.41
CA THR A 78 -10.18 -6.41 1.16
C THR A 78 -9.55 -5.04 0.91
N LEU A 79 -10.14 -4.23 0.03
CA LEU A 79 -9.65 -2.87 -0.25
C LEU A 79 -9.75 -1.97 0.98
N LEU A 80 -10.83 -2.07 1.76
CA LEU A 80 -10.99 -1.35 3.02
C LEU A 80 -9.93 -1.74 4.06
N SER A 81 -9.66 -3.04 4.19
CA SER A 81 -8.59 -3.54 5.06
C SER A 81 -7.22 -3.01 4.64
N LEU A 82 -6.91 -3.01 3.34
CA LEU A 82 -5.68 -2.42 2.81
C LEU A 82 -5.55 -0.92 3.13
N ALA A 83 -6.64 -0.16 3.03
CA ALA A 83 -6.65 1.26 3.41
C ALA A 83 -6.34 1.46 4.90
N PHE A 84 -6.92 0.64 5.78
CA PHE A 84 -6.63 0.70 7.21
C PHE A 84 -5.19 0.28 7.54
N ILE A 85 -4.67 -0.77 6.90
CA ILE A 85 -3.27 -1.20 7.05
C ILE A 85 -2.33 -0.08 6.61
N PHE A 86 -2.59 0.55 5.47
CA PHE A 86 -1.78 1.66 4.98
C PHE A 86 -1.69 2.82 5.98
N ILE A 87 -2.83 3.17 6.60
CA ILE A 87 -2.91 4.23 7.61
C ILE A 87 -2.20 3.81 8.91
N SER A 88 -2.32 2.55 9.33
CA SER A 88 -1.81 2.08 10.62
C SER A 88 -0.29 1.97 10.66
N ILE A 89 0.39 1.70 9.54
CA ILE A 89 1.85 1.46 9.51
C ILE A 89 2.66 2.57 10.20
N PRO A 90 2.61 3.85 9.80
CA PRO A 90 3.40 4.88 10.49
C PRO A 90 2.92 5.20 11.89
N ILE A 91 1.65 4.93 12.23
CA ILE A 91 1.16 5.02 13.60
C ILE A 91 1.87 3.97 14.47
N SER A 92 1.95 2.73 14.01
CA SER A 92 2.63 1.65 14.74
C SER A 92 4.12 1.93 14.94
N PHE A 93 4.80 2.48 13.94
CA PHE A 93 6.24 2.78 14.00
C PHE A 93 6.58 4.21 14.49
N ARG A 94 5.62 4.89 15.13
CA ARG A 94 5.81 6.26 15.63
C ARG A 94 6.99 6.33 16.60
N GLY A 95 7.86 7.32 16.40
CA GLY A 95 9.05 7.53 17.26
C GLY A 95 10.23 6.58 16.99
N ARG A 96 10.10 5.59 16.10
CA ARG A 96 11.20 4.66 15.76
C ARG A 96 12.09 5.15 14.61
N TYR A 97 11.59 6.06 13.77
CA TYR A 97 12.29 6.57 12.58
C TYR A 97 12.49 8.08 12.63
N SER A 98 13.35 8.59 11.75
CA SER A 98 13.64 10.02 11.64
C SER A 98 12.36 10.83 11.39
N LEU A 99 12.30 12.02 11.99
CA LEU A 99 11.15 12.92 11.86
C LEU A 99 10.85 13.26 10.40
N SER A 100 11.89 13.40 9.57
CA SER A 100 11.74 13.68 8.14
C SER A 100 10.98 12.55 7.43
N LEU A 101 11.39 11.28 7.61
CA LEU A 101 10.76 10.13 6.98
C LEU A 101 9.31 9.97 7.44
N GLN A 102 9.06 10.11 8.75
CA GLN A 102 7.71 10.04 9.31
C GLN A 102 6.79 11.13 8.77
N LYS A 103 7.27 12.39 8.67
CA LYS A 103 6.49 13.49 8.08
C LYS A 103 6.13 13.21 6.63
N THR A 104 7.06 12.69 5.83
CA THR A 104 6.81 12.29 4.45
C THR A 104 5.71 11.23 4.38
N PHE A 105 5.76 10.20 5.22
CA PHE A 105 4.75 9.14 5.20
C PHE A 105 3.37 9.61 5.66
N VAL A 106 3.31 10.46 6.69
CA VAL A 106 2.05 11.08 7.12
C VAL A 106 1.45 11.93 6.01
N PHE A 107 2.25 12.73 5.29
CA PHE A 107 1.76 13.51 4.15
C PHE A 107 1.19 12.60 3.05
N ILE A 108 1.92 11.52 2.69
CA ILE A 108 1.45 10.54 1.72
C ILE A 108 0.14 9.88 2.19
N ILE A 109 0.00 9.55 3.48
CA ILE A 109 -1.25 9.01 4.03
C ILE A 109 -2.40 9.98 3.89
N VAL A 110 -2.21 11.24 4.27
CA VAL A 110 -3.28 12.23 4.19
C VAL A 110 -3.75 12.37 2.74
N PHE A 111 -2.81 12.39 1.79
CA PHE A 111 -3.14 12.52 0.38
C PHE A 111 -3.75 11.24 -0.23
N PHE A 112 -3.06 10.11 -0.15
CA PHE A 112 -3.50 8.87 -0.79
C PHE A 112 -4.54 8.10 0.03
N GLY A 113 -4.42 8.08 1.35
CA GLY A 113 -5.40 7.46 2.24
C GLY A 113 -6.77 8.10 2.13
N SER A 114 -6.85 9.43 2.06
CA SER A 114 -8.13 10.11 1.79
C SER A 114 -8.71 9.75 0.42
N LYS A 115 -7.88 9.66 -0.63
CA LYS A 115 -8.29 9.20 -1.96
C LYS A 115 -8.80 7.76 -1.95
N MET A 116 -8.15 6.84 -1.23
CA MET A 116 -8.59 5.45 -1.08
C MET A 116 -9.95 5.36 -0.40
N LEU A 117 -10.16 6.10 0.70
CA LEU A 117 -11.43 6.14 1.42
C LEU A 117 -12.55 6.76 0.58
N LEU A 118 -12.26 7.84 -0.16
CA LEU A 118 -13.23 8.44 -1.09
C LEU A 118 -13.58 7.45 -2.22
N PHE A 119 -12.59 6.78 -2.81
CA PHE A 119 -12.81 5.76 -3.82
C PHE A 119 -13.75 4.67 -3.33
N LEU A 120 -13.51 4.15 -2.12
CA LEU A 120 -14.38 3.15 -1.49
C LEU A 120 -15.80 3.70 -1.25
N LYS A 121 -15.93 4.93 -0.74
CA LYS A 121 -17.23 5.56 -0.51
C LYS A 121 -18.07 5.63 -1.80
N PHE A 122 -17.47 6.01 -2.92
CA PHE A 122 -18.16 6.14 -4.21
C PHE A 122 -18.43 4.81 -4.92
N ASN A 123 -17.67 3.76 -4.61
CA ASN A 123 -17.79 2.44 -5.24
C ASN A 123 -18.32 1.38 -4.27
N ASN A 124 -19.08 1.79 -3.24
CA ASN A 124 -19.62 0.87 -2.24
C ASN A 124 -20.79 0.07 -2.83
N PRO A 125 -20.67 -1.26 -2.99
CA PRO A 125 -21.72 -2.10 -3.56
C PRO A 125 -22.91 -2.34 -2.60
N ILE A 126 -22.87 -1.79 -1.38
CA ILE A 126 -23.97 -1.88 -0.41
C ILE A 126 -24.93 -0.68 -0.56
N LEU A 127 -24.46 0.44 -1.12
CA LEU A 127 -25.23 1.67 -1.28
C LEU A 127 -25.72 1.90 -2.72
N ASN A 128 -25.22 1.11 -3.68
CA ASN A 128 -25.69 1.02 -5.07
C ASN A 128 -26.41 -0.31 -5.27
#